data_AF-A0A9E8N0V3-F1
#
_entry.id   AF-A0A9E8N0V3-F1
#
_cell.length_a   1.000
_cell.length_b   1.000
_cell.length_c   1.000
_cell.angle_alpha   90.00
_cell.angle_beta   90.00
_cell.angle_gamma   90.00
#
_symmetry.space_group_name_H-M   'P 1'
#
loop_
_entity.id
_entity.type
_entity.pdbx_description
1 polymer ?
#
loop_
_entity_poly.entity_id
_entity_poly.type
_entity_poly.pdbx_seq_one_letter_code
_entity_poly.pdbx_strand_id
1 'polypeptide(L)'
;MKDEIVTYRHMCDTEGVQTLQRGMNYRLNPNYSVILMSQRHNSPYEDKILSDDLTIEYEGHDIPKTAPNINPKLHDQPRSTKSGKLTQNGLFASAVDGFRNGKREAELVRVYEKLFAGVWSEKGFFHLKNYKYFKVGNRKVFRFFLEETEVDLSKDGFVENKLRQRSRVIPSDIKKIVWERDKGRCVLCGSIDELHFDHDLPYAKGGTSISAENVRILCARHNLQKSDKIE
;
A
#
# COMPACT_ATOMS: atom_id res chain seq x y z
N MET A 1 12.62 0.01 1.04
CA MET A 1 12.60 1.48 1.32
C MET A 1 11.24 2.00 0.88
N LYS A 2 10.71 3.09 1.47
CA LYS A 2 9.48 3.69 0.96
C LYS A 2 9.68 4.14 -0.50
N ASP A 3 8.65 3.99 -1.30
CA ASP A 3 8.61 4.33 -2.73
C ASP A 3 9.60 3.54 -3.62
N GLU A 4 10.08 2.40 -3.12
CA GLU A 4 10.78 1.39 -3.92
C GLU A 4 9.87 0.83 -5.02
N ILE A 5 10.44 0.64 -6.21
CA ILE A 5 9.79 0.06 -7.37
C ILE A 5 10.12 -1.42 -7.41
N VAL A 6 9.09 -2.24 -7.25
CA VAL A 6 9.24 -3.69 -7.10
C VAL A 6 8.45 -4.43 -8.17
N THR A 7 8.99 -5.56 -8.61
CA THR A 7 8.27 -6.49 -9.47
C THR A 7 7.31 -7.34 -8.64
N TYR A 8 6.31 -7.96 -9.29
CA TYR A 8 5.42 -8.90 -8.60
C TYR A 8 6.18 -10.05 -7.93
N ARG A 9 7.23 -10.56 -8.59
CA ARG A 9 8.04 -11.64 -8.04
C ARG A 9 8.78 -11.19 -6.80
N HIS A 10 9.42 -10.01 -6.86
CA HIS A 10 10.10 -9.43 -5.70
C HIS A 10 9.15 -9.30 -4.50
N MET A 11 7.94 -8.76 -4.68
CA MET A 11 6.96 -8.69 -3.58
C MET A 11 6.64 -10.06 -2.97
N CYS A 12 6.47 -11.09 -3.80
CA CYS A 12 6.20 -12.44 -3.32
C CYS A 12 7.38 -12.98 -2.50
N ASP A 13 8.62 -12.76 -2.98
CA ASP A 13 9.85 -13.14 -2.26
C ASP A 13 9.98 -12.39 -0.93
N THR A 14 9.73 -11.07 -0.92
CA THR A 14 9.75 -10.25 0.29
C THR A 14 8.75 -10.74 1.34
N GLU A 15 7.55 -11.12 0.91
CA GLU A 15 6.50 -11.62 1.78
C GLU A 15 6.61 -13.13 2.09
N GLY A 16 7.66 -13.80 1.59
CA GLY A 16 7.93 -15.21 1.86
C GLY A 16 6.90 -16.17 1.28
N VAL A 17 6.23 -15.79 0.19
CA VAL A 17 5.15 -16.58 -0.44
C VAL A 17 5.42 -16.85 -1.90
N GLN A 18 4.85 -17.93 -2.44
CA GLN A 18 4.97 -18.21 -3.88
C GLN A 18 4.14 -17.22 -4.72
N THR A 19 2.95 -16.86 -4.24
CA THR A 19 2.02 -15.98 -4.96
C THR A 19 1.18 -15.16 -3.97
N LEU A 20 1.01 -13.88 -4.27
CA LEU A 20 0.00 -13.01 -3.66
C LEU A 20 -1.25 -12.98 -4.55
N GLN A 21 -2.22 -13.87 -4.28
CA GLN A 21 -3.42 -14.04 -5.12
C GLN A 21 -4.57 -13.09 -4.75
N ARG A 22 -4.52 -12.49 -3.56
CA ARG A 22 -5.59 -11.66 -3.00
C ARG A 22 -5.08 -10.24 -2.76
N GLY A 23 -5.98 -9.27 -2.87
CA GLY A 23 -5.68 -7.86 -2.59
C GLY A 23 -5.24 -7.66 -1.14
N MET A 24 -6.04 -8.13 -0.18
CA MET A 24 -5.71 -8.08 1.24
C MET A 24 -5.37 -9.46 1.83
N ASN A 25 -4.36 -9.50 2.70
CA ASN A 25 -3.82 -10.70 3.32
C ASN A 25 -3.51 -10.42 4.81
N TYR A 26 -4.40 -10.87 5.69
CA TYR A 26 -4.30 -10.68 7.13
C TYR A 26 -3.24 -11.61 7.70
N ARG A 27 -2.23 -11.05 8.36
CA ARG A 27 -1.13 -11.78 9.01
C ARG A 27 -0.57 -12.88 8.11
N LEU A 28 -0.25 -12.52 6.86
CA LEU A 28 0.45 -13.42 5.92
C LEU A 28 1.79 -13.88 6.53
N ASN A 29 2.40 -13.00 7.32
CA ASN A 29 3.44 -13.30 8.29
C ASN A 29 2.95 -12.95 9.72
N PRO A 30 3.67 -13.39 10.78
CA PRO A 30 3.24 -13.18 12.17
C PRO A 30 3.20 -11.71 12.61
N ASN A 31 3.93 -10.81 11.96
CA ASN A 31 4.21 -9.47 12.48
C ASN A 31 3.31 -8.39 11.88
N TYR A 32 2.88 -8.55 10.63
CA TYR A 32 2.06 -7.57 9.93
C TYR A 32 1.16 -8.22 8.87
N SER A 33 0.16 -7.46 8.43
CA SER A 33 -0.71 -7.80 7.31
C SER A 33 -0.24 -7.12 6.02
N VAL A 34 -0.72 -7.58 4.86
CA VAL A 34 -0.33 -7.04 3.56
C VAL A 34 -1.56 -6.61 2.77
N ILE A 35 -1.50 -5.45 2.14
CA ILE A 35 -2.50 -4.96 1.18
C ILE A 35 -1.83 -4.62 -0.15
N LEU A 36 -2.47 -5.08 -1.23
CA LEU A 36 -2.23 -4.70 -2.60
C LEU A 36 -3.35 -3.73 -3.01
N MET A 37 -3.01 -2.45 -3.13
CA MET A 37 -3.92 -1.39 -3.55
C MET A 37 -3.76 -1.04 -5.02
N SER A 38 -4.80 -0.47 -5.62
CA SER A 38 -4.70 0.08 -6.97
C SER A 38 -5.68 1.21 -7.25
N GLN A 39 -5.15 2.41 -7.52
CA GLN A 39 -5.93 3.59 -7.92
C GLN A 39 -6.12 3.68 -9.45
N ARG A 40 -5.99 2.58 -10.18
CA ARG A 40 -6.17 2.56 -11.65
C ARG A 40 -7.64 2.67 -12.00
N HIS A 41 -7.96 3.37 -13.09
CA HIS A 41 -9.35 3.60 -13.54
C HIS A 41 -10.17 2.30 -13.69
N ASN A 42 -9.54 1.22 -14.15
CA ASN A 42 -10.18 -0.09 -14.36
C ASN A 42 -9.96 -1.07 -13.19
N SER A 43 -9.56 -0.58 -12.02
CA SER A 43 -9.45 -1.42 -10.82
C SER A 43 -10.83 -1.94 -10.40
N PRO A 44 -10.94 -3.19 -9.93
CA PRO A 44 -12.21 -3.73 -9.45
C PRO A 44 -12.70 -3.07 -8.14
N TYR A 45 -11.84 -2.31 -7.47
CA TYR A 45 -12.07 -1.68 -6.18
C TYR A 45 -11.64 -0.21 -6.25
N GLU A 46 -12.29 0.66 -5.49
CA GLU A 46 -11.97 2.09 -5.48
C GLU A 46 -11.05 2.45 -4.30
N ASP A 47 -9.78 2.09 -4.38
CA ASP A 47 -8.80 2.52 -3.37
C ASP A 47 -8.43 3.99 -3.58
N LYS A 48 -8.17 4.73 -2.49
CA LYS A 48 -7.79 6.15 -2.56
C LYS A 48 -6.77 6.50 -1.49
N ILE A 49 -5.85 7.39 -1.83
CA ILE A 49 -5.10 8.17 -0.84
C ILE A 49 -5.94 9.43 -0.55
N LEU A 50 -6.16 9.73 0.72
CA LEU A 50 -6.94 10.89 1.14
C LEU A 50 -6.12 12.19 0.99
N SER A 51 -6.78 13.34 1.14
CA SER A 51 -6.18 14.66 0.93
C SER A 51 -5.07 15.03 1.91
N ASP A 52 -4.89 14.25 2.97
CA ASP A 52 -3.77 14.41 3.90
C ASP A 52 -2.48 13.73 3.41
N ASP A 53 -2.53 13.02 2.26
CA ASP A 53 -1.46 12.23 1.65
C ASP A 53 -0.89 11.10 2.53
N LEU A 54 -1.45 10.89 3.72
CA LEU A 54 -0.96 9.96 4.75
C LEU A 54 -1.98 8.87 5.09
N THR A 55 -3.24 9.06 4.69
CA THR A 55 -4.31 8.10 4.96
C THR A 55 -4.74 7.40 3.68
N ILE A 56 -4.80 6.07 3.73
CA ILE A 56 -5.37 5.23 2.68
C ILE A 56 -6.79 4.82 3.07
N GLU A 57 -7.73 5.05 2.15
CA GLU A 57 -9.03 4.41 2.14
C GLU A 57 -8.99 3.20 1.20
N TYR A 58 -9.13 1.99 1.76
CA TYR A 58 -9.05 0.73 1.03
C TYR A 58 -10.42 0.03 1.01
N GLU A 59 -10.90 -0.38 -0.17
CA GLU A 59 -12.15 -1.16 -0.26
C GLU A 59 -11.89 -2.64 0.03
N GLY A 60 -12.75 -3.26 0.85
CA GLY A 60 -12.66 -4.68 1.15
C GLY A 60 -12.95 -5.58 -0.06
N HIS A 61 -12.85 -6.88 0.16
CA HIS A 61 -13.10 -7.88 -0.87
C HIS A 61 -14.58 -8.23 -1.05
N ASP A 62 -14.94 -8.52 -2.30
CA ASP A 62 -16.23 -9.09 -2.65
C ASP A 62 -16.34 -10.58 -2.28
N ILE A 63 -17.55 -11.12 -2.40
CA ILE A 63 -17.73 -12.57 -2.41
C ILE A 63 -16.92 -13.21 -3.57
N PRO A 64 -16.39 -14.43 -3.41
CA PRO A 64 -15.69 -15.09 -4.50
C PRO A 64 -16.63 -15.35 -5.69
N LYS A 65 -16.12 -15.20 -6.92
CA LYS A 65 -16.86 -15.56 -8.14
C LYS A 65 -16.79 -17.08 -8.37
N THR A 66 -17.57 -17.83 -7.59
CA THR A 66 -17.56 -19.31 -7.61
C THR A 66 -18.33 -19.93 -8.78
N ALA A 67 -19.15 -19.15 -9.48
CA ALA A 67 -19.93 -19.60 -10.65
C ALA A 67 -20.08 -18.45 -11.66
N PRO A 68 -20.28 -18.74 -12.96
CA PRO A 68 -20.40 -17.73 -14.01
C PRO A 68 -21.54 -16.72 -13.76
N ASN A 69 -22.64 -17.17 -13.16
CA ASN A 69 -23.87 -16.40 -12.97
C ASN A 69 -23.83 -15.51 -11.73
N ILE A 70 -22.80 -15.63 -10.89
CA ILE A 70 -22.65 -14.78 -9.71
C ILE A 70 -21.88 -13.54 -10.13
N ASN A 71 -22.51 -12.38 -9.99
CA ASN A 71 -21.85 -11.09 -10.06
C ASN A 71 -21.54 -10.61 -8.62
N PRO A 72 -20.26 -10.67 -8.16
CA PRO A 72 -19.91 -10.28 -6.80
C PRO A 72 -20.27 -8.84 -6.45
N LYS A 73 -20.36 -7.94 -7.45
CA LYS A 73 -20.74 -6.53 -7.27
C LYS A 73 -22.24 -6.31 -7.02
N LEU A 74 -23.05 -7.36 -6.97
CA LEU A 74 -24.46 -7.28 -6.59
C LEU A 74 -24.71 -7.70 -5.13
N HIS A 75 -23.67 -8.10 -4.40
CA HIS A 75 -23.79 -8.60 -3.04
C HIS A 75 -22.98 -7.77 -2.06
N ASP A 76 -23.49 -7.69 -0.83
CA ASP A 76 -22.77 -7.15 0.31
C ASP A 76 -21.45 -7.90 0.50
N GLN A 77 -20.41 -7.14 0.85
CA GLN A 77 -19.14 -7.73 1.20
C GLN A 77 -19.26 -8.48 2.53
N PRO A 78 -18.87 -9.77 2.58
CA PRO A 78 -19.10 -10.59 3.75
C PRO A 78 -18.04 -10.35 4.82
N ARG A 79 -18.46 -10.25 6.09
CA ARG A 79 -17.57 -10.38 7.25
C ARG A 79 -17.17 -11.84 7.51
N SER A 80 -18.09 -12.77 7.27
CA SER A 80 -17.89 -14.20 7.44
C SER A 80 -18.34 -14.97 6.20
N THR A 81 -17.66 -16.08 5.93
CA THR A 81 -18.09 -17.08 4.95
C THR A 81 -19.42 -17.71 5.36
N LYS A 82 -20.07 -18.44 4.44
CA LYS A 82 -21.32 -19.17 4.74
C LYS A 82 -21.16 -20.20 5.88
N SER A 83 -19.96 -20.73 6.09
CA SER A 83 -19.65 -21.66 7.18
C SER A 83 -19.30 -20.96 8.50
N GLY A 84 -19.39 -19.63 8.57
CA GLY A 84 -19.12 -18.85 9.78
C GLY A 84 -17.67 -18.44 9.99
N LYS A 85 -16.70 -18.98 9.23
CA LYS A 85 -15.29 -18.54 9.31
C LYS A 85 -15.16 -17.10 8.82
N LEU A 86 -14.39 -16.27 9.53
CA LEU A 86 -14.12 -14.90 9.11
C LEU A 86 -13.46 -14.85 7.72
N THR A 87 -13.91 -13.91 6.89
CA THR A 87 -13.24 -13.55 5.65
C THR A 87 -12.03 -12.68 5.95
N GLN A 88 -11.27 -12.31 4.91
CA GLN A 88 -10.23 -11.30 5.07
C GLN A 88 -10.80 -9.97 5.59
N ASN A 89 -11.95 -9.51 5.07
CA ASN A 89 -12.64 -8.35 5.63
C ASN A 89 -12.95 -8.54 7.11
N GLY A 90 -13.46 -9.72 7.50
CA GLY A 90 -13.76 -10.03 8.89
C GLY A 90 -12.56 -10.02 9.81
N LEU A 91 -11.41 -10.52 9.35
CA LEU A 91 -10.17 -10.51 10.11
C LEU A 91 -9.63 -9.09 10.31
N PHE A 92 -9.54 -8.29 9.25
CA PHE A 92 -9.14 -6.88 9.35
C PHE A 92 -10.10 -6.08 10.23
N ALA A 93 -11.42 -6.25 10.04
CA ALA A 93 -12.41 -5.57 10.86
C ALA A 93 -12.34 -6.02 12.33
N SER A 94 -12.12 -7.30 12.60
CA SER A 94 -11.91 -7.80 13.97
C SER A 94 -10.64 -7.23 14.62
N ALA A 95 -9.59 -6.97 13.84
CA ALA A 95 -8.39 -6.31 14.36
C ALA A 95 -8.68 -4.87 14.78
N VAL A 96 -9.45 -4.12 13.98
CA VAL A 96 -9.93 -2.78 14.35
C VAL A 96 -10.84 -2.82 15.58
N ASP A 97 -11.77 -3.78 15.64
CA ASP A 97 -12.66 -3.92 16.80
C ASP A 97 -11.84 -4.20 18.08
N GLY A 98 -10.79 -5.01 18.00
CA GLY A 98 -9.86 -5.24 19.10
C GLY A 98 -9.12 -3.96 19.53
N PHE A 99 -8.62 -3.19 18.56
CA PHE A 99 -7.94 -1.92 18.80
C PHE A 99 -8.84 -0.88 19.47
N ARG A 100 -10.05 -0.66 18.95
CA ARG A 100 -11.04 0.27 19.53
C ARG A 100 -11.41 -0.07 20.97
N ASN A 101 -11.40 -1.35 21.32
CA ASN A 101 -11.72 -1.84 22.66
C ASN A 101 -10.49 -1.96 23.58
N GLY A 102 -9.33 -1.47 23.16
CA GLY A 102 -8.09 -1.52 23.96
C GLY A 102 -7.55 -2.93 24.20
N LYS A 103 -8.00 -3.94 23.42
CA LYS A 103 -7.56 -5.34 23.58
C LYS A 103 -6.24 -5.65 22.89
N ARG A 104 -5.81 -4.76 22.00
CA ARG A 104 -4.60 -4.90 21.19
C ARG A 104 -4.20 -3.56 20.59
N GLU A 105 -2.96 -3.45 20.15
CA GLU A 105 -2.52 -2.36 19.29
C GLU A 105 -3.13 -2.45 17.88
N ALA A 106 -3.12 -1.30 17.20
CA ALA A 106 -3.57 -1.20 15.81
C ALA A 106 -2.77 -2.15 14.90
N GLU A 107 -3.46 -2.85 14.01
CA GLU A 107 -2.82 -3.78 13.09
C GLU A 107 -1.85 -3.04 12.16
N LEU A 108 -0.60 -3.49 12.12
CA LEU A 108 0.41 -3.00 11.20
C LEU A 108 0.18 -3.64 9.83
N VAL A 109 0.16 -2.83 8.78
CA VAL A 109 -0.13 -3.26 7.41
C VAL A 109 0.92 -2.69 6.47
N ARG A 110 1.58 -3.56 5.70
CA ARG A 110 2.43 -3.15 4.59
C ARG A 110 1.59 -2.98 3.33
N VAL A 111 1.80 -1.89 2.60
CA VAL A 111 1.00 -1.56 1.43
C VAL A 111 1.86 -1.50 0.17
N TYR A 112 1.43 -2.23 -0.85
CA TYR A 112 1.96 -2.16 -2.21
C TYR A 112 0.93 -1.58 -3.15
N GLU A 113 1.32 -0.61 -3.98
CA GLU A 113 0.45 -0.03 -4.99
C GLU A 113 0.82 -0.48 -6.39
N LYS A 114 -0.20 -0.90 -7.15
CA LYS A 114 -0.04 -1.22 -8.56
C LYS A 114 0.00 0.05 -9.42
N LEU A 115 1.16 0.33 -10.03
CA LEU A 115 1.31 1.42 -10.99
C LEU A 115 0.94 0.95 -12.41
N PHE A 116 1.55 -0.15 -12.85
CA PHE A 116 1.35 -0.73 -14.19
C PHE A 116 1.23 -2.27 -14.13
N ALA A 117 1.10 -2.91 -15.30
CA ALA A 117 1.22 -4.36 -15.38
C ALA A 117 2.64 -4.78 -14.97
N GLY A 118 2.77 -5.59 -13.91
CA GLY A 118 4.05 -6.07 -13.40
C GLY A 118 4.85 -5.07 -12.55
N VAL A 119 4.50 -3.78 -12.57
CA VAL A 119 5.21 -2.72 -11.84
C VAL A 119 4.41 -2.27 -10.62
N TRP A 120 5.03 -2.39 -9.46
CA TRP A 120 4.46 -2.03 -8.17
C TRP A 120 5.37 -1.04 -7.46
N SER A 121 4.79 -0.26 -6.54
CA SER A 121 5.55 0.59 -5.64
C SER A 121 5.20 0.24 -4.19
N GLU A 122 6.23 0.02 -3.38
CA GLU A 122 6.05 -0.16 -1.94
C GLU A 122 5.75 1.20 -1.29
N LYS A 123 4.58 1.36 -0.68
CA LYS A 123 4.18 2.60 -0.02
C LYS A 123 4.62 2.69 1.45
N GLY A 124 5.19 1.61 1.98
CA GLY A 124 5.61 1.49 3.37
C GLY A 124 4.54 0.87 4.27
N PHE A 125 4.62 1.19 5.56
CA PHE A 125 3.77 0.62 6.60
C PHE A 125 2.70 1.61 7.07
N PHE A 126 1.56 1.06 7.46
CA PHE A 126 0.39 1.81 7.90
C PHE A 126 -0.26 1.10 9.09
N HIS A 127 -0.82 1.88 10.01
CA HIS A 127 -1.71 1.37 11.03
C HIS A 127 -3.15 1.33 10.51
N LEU A 128 -3.77 0.15 10.58
CA LEU A 128 -5.19 0.00 10.38
C LEU A 128 -5.96 0.54 11.59
N LYS A 129 -6.44 1.79 11.47
CA LYS A 129 -7.10 2.50 12.57
C LYS A 129 -8.60 2.29 12.61
N ASN A 130 -9.23 2.12 11.45
CA ASN A 130 -10.67 2.24 11.34
C ASN A 130 -11.24 1.39 10.19
N TYR A 131 -12.53 1.05 10.28
CA TYR A 131 -13.32 0.65 9.13
C TYR A 131 -14.76 1.14 9.27
N LYS A 132 -15.42 1.32 8.14
CA LYS A 132 -16.84 1.66 8.02
C LYS A 132 -17.49 0.81 6.93
N TYR A 133 -18.81 0.70 6.99
CA TYR A 133 -19.60 0.18 5.88
C TYR A 133 -20.11 1.34 5.05
N PHE A 134 -19.89 1.29 3.74
CA PHE A 134 -20.43 2.25 2.78
C PHE A 134 -21.49 1.58 1.92
N LYS A 135 -22.59 2.28 1.64
CA LYS A 135 -23.59 1.82 0.69
C LYS A 135 -23.18 2.27 -0.71
N VAL A 136 -22.92 1.32 -1.59
CA VAL A 136 -22.59 1.55 -3.01
C VAL A 136 -23.66 0.86 -3.84
N GLY A 137 -24.52 1.64 -4.49
CA GLY A 137 -25.75 1.12 -5.10
C GLY A 137 -26.63 0.40 -4.06
N ASN A 138 -26.91 -0.87 -4.30
CA ASN A 138 -27.73 -1.72 -3.42
C ASN A 138 -26.92 -2.63 -2.47
N ARG A 139 -25.60 -2.50 -2.43
CA ARG A 139 -24.72 -3.32 -1.59
C ARG A 139 -23.96 -2.49 -0.55
N LYS A 140 -23.52 -3.15 0.51
CA LYS A 140 -22.59 -2.63 1.53
C LYS A 140 -21.18 -3.13 1.25
N VAL A 141 -20.22 -2.21 1.29
CA VAL A 141 -18.79 -2.49 1.13
C VAL A 141 -18.03 -2.07 2.38
N PHE A 142 -16.95 -2.78 2.69
CA PHE A 142 -16.01 -2.33 3.71
C PHE A 142 -15.14 -1.21 3.14
N ARG A 143 -14.95 -0.14 3.92
CA ARG A 143 -13.91 0.86 3.72
C ARG A 143 -13.01 0.87 4.93
N PHE A 144 -11.75 0.48 4.75
CA PHE A 144 -10.72 0.45 5.77
C PHE A 144 -9.88 1.72 5.67
N PHE A 145 -9.55 2.31 6.81
CA PHE A 145 -8.73 3.51 6.88
C PHE A 145 -7.40 3.18 7.55
N LEU A 146 -6.33 3.39 6.80
CA LEU A 146 -4.97 3.10 7.21
C LEU A 146 -4.16 4.39 7.26
N GLU A 147 -3.55 4.67 8.40
CA GLU A 147 -2.71 5.87 8.59
C GLU A 147 -1.24 5.48 8.52
N GLU A 148 -0.45 6.23 7.75
CA GLU A 148 0.98 5.97 7.58
C GLU A 148 1.71 5.92 8.93
N THR A 149 2.65 4.98 9.04
CA THR A 149 3.57 4.90 10.18
C THR A 149 4.97 4.46 9.73
N GLU A 150 5.98 4.97 10.43
CA GLU A 150 7.37 4.58 10.26
C GLU A 150 7.68 3.46 11.25
N VAL A 151 8.31 2.39 10.78
CA VAL A 151 8.69 1.26 11.63
C VAL A 151 10.15 0.91 11.42
N ASP A 152 10.84 0.66 12.52
CA ASP A 152 12.18 0.08 12.52
C ASP A 152 12.11 -1.42 12.80
N LEU A 153 13.01 -2.17 12.16
CA LEU A 153 13.21 -3.58 12.46
C LEU A 153 13.88 -3.71 13.84
N SER A 154 13.30 -4.54 14.70
CA SER A 154 13.87 -4.92 16.00
C SER A 154 13.97 -6.45 16.11
N LYS A 155 14.66 -6.94 17.14
CA LYS A 155 14.76 -8.38 17.41
C LYS A 155 13.40 -9.04 17.68
N ASP A 156 12.43 -8.27 18.18
CA ASP A 156 11.10 -8.73 18.56
C ASP A 156 10.00 -8.35 17.53
N GLY A 157 10.39 -7.87 16.35
CA GLY A 157 9.47 -7.51 15.26
C GLY A 157 9.67 -6.09 14.75
N PHE A 158 8.59 -5.33 14.65
CA PHE A 158 8.60 -3.94 14.18
C PHE A 158 8.27 -3.00 15.32
N VAL A 159 9.08 -1.95 15.49
CA VAL A 159 8.86 -0.90 16.51
C VAL A 159 8.54 0.39 15.79
N GLU A 160 7.45 1.05 16.18
CA GLU A 160 7.08 2.35 15.63
C GLU A 160 8.16 3.41 15.95
N ASN A 161 8.67 4.05 14.90
CA ASN A 161 9.62 5.15 15.03
C ASN A 161 8.86 6.48 15.04
N LYS A 162 8.45 6.91 16.23
CA LYS A 162 7.74 8.19 16.43
C LYS A 162 8.61 9.43 16.20
N LEU A 163 9.93 9.28 16.10
CA LEU A 163 10.87 10.38 15.91
C LEU A 163 11.13 10.68 14.43
N ARG A 164 10.92 9.72 13.53
CA ARG A 164 10.98 9.96 12.09
C ARG A 164 9.76 10.76 11.65
N GLN A 165 10.01 11.86 10.94
CA GLN A 165 8.95 12.59 10.27
C GLN A 165 8.34 11.69 9.19
N ARG A 166 7.01 11.59 9.18
CA ARG A 166 6.27 10.97 8.08
C ARG A 166 6.61 11.70 6.78
N SER A 167 7.16 10.97 5.82
CA SER A 167 7.44 11.53 4.49
C SER A 167 6.12 11.58 3.71
N ARG A 168 5.81 12.68 3.00
CA ARG A 168 4.60 12.66 2.15
C ARG A 168 4.76 11.64 1.03
N VAL A 169 3.74 10.82 0.84
CA VAL A 169 3.66 9.84 -0.24
C VAL A 169 3.67 10.52 -1.61
N ILE A 170 4.49 10.03 -2.55
CA ILE A 170 4.42 10.50 -3.93
C ILE A 170 3.11 10.00 -4.58
N PRO A 171 2.24 10.88 -5.10
CA PRO A 171 1.00 10.50 -5.75
C PRO A 171 1.22 9.58 -6.95
N SER A 172 0.27 8.69 -7.18
CA SER A 172 0.39 7.63 -8.19
C SER A 172 0.48 8.17 -9.60
N ASP A 173 -0.22 9.25 -9.91
CA ASP A 173 -0.18 9.85 -11.24
C ASP A 173 1.18 10.49 -11.50
N ILE A 174 1.80 11.09 -10.48
CA ILE A 174 3.18 11.59 -10.57
C ILE A 174 4.15 10.43 -10.79
N LYS A 175 4.03 9.33 -10.05
CA LYS A 175 4.85 8.13 -10.27
C LYS A 175 4.71 7.57 -11.68
N LYS A 176 3.51 7.57 -12.25
CA LYS A 176 3.30 7.10 -13.63
C LYS A 176 3.98 8.02 -14.65
N ILE A 177 3.82 9.34 -14.51
CA ILE A 177 4.48 10.33 -15.37
C ILE A 177 6.00 10.16 -15.31
N VAL A 178 6.56 10.07 -14.09
CA VAL A 178 8.00 9.91 -13.88
C VAL A 178 8.49 8.57 -14.44
N TRP A 179 7.74 7.49 -14.25
CA TRP A 179 8.08 6.18 -14.82
C TRP A 179 8.16 6.20 -16.35
N GLU A 180 7.19 6.84 -17.01
CA GLU A 180 7.16 6.97 -18.47
C GLU A 180 8.30 7.87 -18.96
N ARG A 181 8.52 9.01 -18.29
CA ARG A 181 9.62 9.95 -18.60
C ARG A 181 10.99 9.29 -18.47
N ASP A 182 11.24 8.62 -17.35
CA ASP A 182 12.53 8.01 -17.01
C ASP A 182 12.69 6.61 -17.60
N LYS A 183 11.67 6.12 -18.33
CA LYS A 183 11.64 4.82 -19.02
C LYS A 183 11.91 3.64 -18.10
N GLY A 184 11.49 3.74 -16.84
CA GLY A 184 11.73 2.74 -15.80
C GLY A 184 13.22 2.46 -15.56
N ARG A 185 14.07 3.51 -15.60
CA ARG A 185 15.52 3.41 -15.43
C ARG A 185 16.04 4.50 -14.51
N CYS A 186 17.15 4.23 -13.85
CA CYS A 186 17.89 5.25 -13.12
C CYS A 186 18.34 6.36 -14.08
N VAL A 187 17.99 7.61 -13.79
CA VAL A 187 18.34 8.76 -14.66
C VAL A 187 19.84 9.05 -14.71
N LEU A 188 20.60 8.62 -13.70
CA LEU A 188 22.05 8.86 -13.64
C LEU A 188 22.89 7.81 -14.35
N CYS A 189 22.47 6.55 -14.39
CA CYS A 189 23.28 5.46 -14.97
C CYS A 189 22.54 4.44 -15.82
N GLY A 190 21.24 4.60 -16.04
CA GLY A 190 20.44 3.71 -16.88
C GLY A 190 20.14 2.32 -16.29
N SER A 191 20.50 2.08 -15.03
CA SER A 191 20.18 0.83 -14.31
C SER A 191 18.67 0.57 -14.33
N ILE A 192 18.28 -0.70 -14.39
CA ILE A 192 16.89 -1.15 -14.25
C ILE A 192 16.63 -1.88 -12.93
N ASP A 193 17.67 -2.04 -12.12
CA ASP A 193 17.61 -2.82 -10.88
C ASP A 193 17.57 -1.90 -9.65
N GLU A 194 16.84 -2.37 -8.62
CA GLU A 194 16.66 -1.73 -7.31
C GLU A 194 16.30 -0.24 -7.44
N LEU A 195 15.19 0.04 -8.13
CA LEU A 195 14.77 1.39 -8.46
C LEU A 195 13.90 2.00 -7.36
N HIS A 196 14.03 3.31 -7.17
CA HIS A 196 13.27 4.10 -6.21
C HIS A 196 12.78 5.37 -6.88
N PHE A 197 11.55 5.79 -6.54
CA PHE A 197 11.16 7.18 -6.77
C PHE A 197 11.79 8.03 -5.66
N ASP A 198 12.55 9.04 -6.06
CA ASP A 198 13.25 9.95 -5.15
C ASP A 198 12.91 11.41 -5.49
N HIS A 199 12.85 12.26 -4.48
CA HIS A 199 12.62 13.69 -4.65
C HIS A 199 13.93 14.43 -4.90
N ASP A 200 13.99 15.30 -5.92
CA ASP A 200 15.15 16.16 -6.17
C ASP A 200 15.37 17.13 -4.99
N LEU A 201 14.35 17.94 -4.67
CA LEU A 201 14.27 18.68 -3.41
C LEU A 201 13.48 17.84 -2.40
N PRO A 202 14.08 17.41 -1.27
CA PRO A 202 13.36 16.67 -0.24
C PRO A 202 12.18 17.47 0.32
N TYR A 203 11.10 16.78 0.65
CA TYR A 203 9.91 17.40 1.23
C TYR A 203 10.22 18.22 2.49
N ALA A 204 11.10 17.73 3.37
CA ALA A 204 11.54 18.43 4.58
C ALA A 204 12.21 19.80 4.31
N LYS A 205 12.61 20.05 3.06
CA LYS A 205 13.24 21.30 2.59
C LYS A 205 12.33 22.11 1.66
N GLY A 206 11.02 21.84 1.67
CA GLY A 206 10.03 22.54 0.85
C GLY A 206 9.77 21.91 -0.52
N GLY A 207 10.33 20.73 -0.78
CA GLY A 207 10.06 19.95 -1.99
C GLY A 207 8.61 19.54 -2.13
N THR A 208 8.12 19.49 -3.37
CA THR A 208 6.75 19.09 -3.70
C THR A 208 6.70 17.64 -4.16
N SER A 209 5.77 16.84 -3.62
CA SER A 209 5.48 15.50 -4.12
C SER A 209 4.51 15.51 -5.31
N ILE A 210 3.89 16.66 -5.62
CA ILE A 210 2.84 16.79 -6.65
C ILE A 210 3.37 17.25 -8.01
N SER A 211 4.68 17.49 -8.14
CA SER A 211 5.34 17.89 -9.39
C SER A 211 6.24 16.74 -9.85
N ALA A 212 6.03 16.28 -11.08
CA ALA A 212 6.88 15.25 -11.67
C ALA A 212 8.31 15.76 -11.91
N GLU A 213 8.49 17.06 -12.05
CA GLU A 213 9.79 17.72 -12.19
C GLU A 213 10.64 17.62 -10.92
N ASN A 214 10.02 17.46 -9.75
CA ASN A 214 10.71 17.29 -8.47
C ASN A 214 10.89 15.82 -8.06
N VAL A 215 10.55 14.87 -8.95
CA VAL A 215 10.63 13.43 -8.67
C VAL A 215 11.37 12.73 -9.82
N ARG A 216 12.28 11.81 -9.49
CA ARG A 216 13.07 11.04 -10.45
C ARG A 216 13.21 9.58 -10.05
N ILE A 217 13.60 8.73 -10.99
CA ILE A 217 13.99 7.34 -10.71
C ILE A 217 15.50 7.25 -10.48
N LEU A 218 15.89 6.73 -9.32
CA LEU A 218 17.28 6.38 -8.98
C LEU A 218 17.39 4.89 -8.65
N CYS A 219 18.54 4.27 -8.96
CA CYS A 219 18.86 2.96 -8.40
C CYS A 219 19.35 3.10 -6.95
N ALA A 220 19.28 2.03 -6.16
CA ALA A 220 19.67 2.02 -4.75
C ALA A 220 21.06 2.64 -4.51
N ARG A 221 22.04 2.33 -5.36
CA ARG A 221 23.39 2.91 -5.29
C ARG A 221 23.37 4.44 -5.34
N HIS A 222 22.68 5.03 -6.32
CA HIS A 222 22.63 6.49 -6.48
C HIS A 222 21.72 7.15 -5.44
N ASN A 223 20.63 6.48 -5.06
CA ASN A 223 19.74 6.95 -4.00
C ASN A 223 20.48 7.07 -2.66
N LEU A 224 21.27 6.05 -2.30
CA LEU A 224 22.10 6.05 -1.09
C LEU A 224 23.23 7.09 -1.13
N GLN A 225 23.84 7.31 -2.30
CA GLN A 225 24.88 8.34 -2.47
C GLN A 225 24.33 9.76 -2.25
N LYS A 226 23.12 10.02 -2.74
CA LYS A 226 22.45 11.31 -2.57
C LYS A 226 22.09 11.58 -1.11
N SER A 227 21.53 10.60 -0.40
CA SER A 227 21.03 10.78 0.97
C SER A 227 20.10 12.01 1.04
N ASP A 228 20.18 12.86 2.07
CA ASP A 228 19.36 14.08 2.22
C ASP A 228 19.94 15.31 1.50
N LYS A 229 20.95 15.12 0.62
CA LYS A 229 21.60 16.22 -0.09
C LYS A 229 20.69 16.71 -1.23
N ILE A 230 20.69 18.03 -1.41
CA ILE A 230 20.01 18.69 -2.53
C ILE A 230 21.00 18.68 -3.70
N GLU A 231 20.55 18.26 -4.88
CA GLU A 231 21.29 18.32 -6.15
C GLU A 231 20.44 18.96 -7.23
#